data_AF-A0A7J8SE00-F1
#
_entry.id   AF-A0A7J8SE00-F1
#
_cell.length_a   1.000
_cell.length_b   1.000
_cell.length_c   1.000
_cell.angle_alpha   90.00
_cell.angle_beta   90.00
_cell.angle_gamma   90.00
#
_symmetry.space_group_name_H-M   'P 1'
#
loop_
_entity.id
_entity.type
_entity.pdbx_description
1 polymer ?
#
loop_
_entity_poly.entity_id
_entity_poly.type
_entity_poly.pdbx_seq_one_letter_code
_entity_poly.pdbx_strand_id
1 'polypeptide(L)' 'MAGGLVYNVGTKIKWIVAWTNDGKVCTTIKKCDESVTWSKIITQLQPHDSTHTYQGYTSKVNVEMNTNGSLTLEAKLLV' A
#
# COMPACT_ATOMS: atom_id res chain seq x y z
N MET A 1 -0.84 15.12 -4.73
CA MET A 1 -1.67 14.72 -3.56
C MET A 1 -1.45 13.24 -3.29
N ALA A 2 -1.47 12.82 -2.03
CA ALA A 2 -1.30 11.43 -1.65
C ALA A 2 -2.56 10.91 -0.92
N GLY A 3 -2.86 9.63 -1.11
CA GLY A 3 -3.93 8.91 -0.43
C GLY A 3 -3.38 7.67 0.26
N GLY A 4 -4.16 7.13 1.19
CA GLY A 4 -3.78 5.93 1.92
C GLY A 4 -4.96 5.20 2.52
N LEU A 5 -4.82 3.88 2.60
CA LEU A 5 -5.77 2.94 3.18
C LEU A 5 -5.04 2.14 4.26
N VAL A 6 -5.72 1.92 5.39
CA VAL A 6 -5.32 0.93 6.39
C VAL A 6 -6.46 -0.06 6.56
N TYR A 7 -6.17 -1.34 6.38
CA TYR A 7 -7.11 -2.45 6.56
C TYR A 7 -6.61 -3.40 7.64
N ASN A 8 -7.40 -3.59 8.69
CA ASN A 8 -7.08 -4.55 9.75
C ASN A 8 -7.48 -5.97 9.30
N VAL A 9 -6.51 -6.87 9.17
CA VAL A 9 -6.76 -8.27 8.80
C VAL A 9 -6.91 -9.08 10.08
N GLY A 10 -8.14 -9.14 10.57
CA GLY A 10 -8.44 -9.68 11.89
C GLY A 10 -7.70 -8.92 13.00
N THR A 11 -7.14 -9.66 13.96
CA THR A 11 -6.38 -9.09 15.09
C THR A 11 -4.87 -9.18 14.93
N LYS A 12 -4.37 -9.74 13.81
CA LYS A 12 -2.95 -10.07 13.64
C LYS A 12 -2.16 -8.93 13.01
N ILE A 13 -2.62 -8.42 11.87
CA ILE A 13 -1.88 -7.45 11.07
C ILE A 13 -2.74 -6.27 10.62
N LYS A 14 -2.08 -5.15 10.37
CA LYS A 14 -2.54 -4.02 9.58
C LYS A 14 -1.92 -4.10 8.21
N TRP A 15 -2.74 -4.10 7.18
CA TRP A 15 -2.32 -3.96 5.79
C TRP A 15 -2.49 -2.51 5.34
N ILE A 16 -1.41 -1.91 4.85
CA ILE A 16 -1.35 -0.48 4.50
C ILE A 16 -1.04 -0.37 3.03
N VAL A 17 -1.81 0.46 2.32
CA VAL A 17 -1.59 0.81 0.92
C VAL A 17 -1.58 2.32 0.82
N ALA A 18 -0.57 2.89 0.14
CA ALA A 18 -0.50 4.33 -0.13
C ALA A 18 -0.24 4.57 -1.61
N TRP A 19 -0.73 5.69 -2.11
CA TRP A 19 -0.57 6.09 -3.50
C TRP A 19 -0.50 7.60 -3.67
N THR A 20 -0.02 8.02 -4.82
CA THR A 20 0.03 9.41 -5.26
C THR A 20 -0.64 9.58 -6.61
N ASN A 21 -1.03 10.81 -6.93
CA ASN A 21 -1.60 11.16 -8.22
C ASN A 21 -0.59 11.12 -9.39
N ASP A 22 0.71 11.09 -9.11
CA ASP A 22 1.78 10.93 -10.11
C ASP A 22 2.19 9.47 -10.32
N GLY A 23 1.37 8.50 -9.90
CA GLY A 23 1.57 7.08 -10.21
C GLY A 23 2.64 6.39 -9.36
N LYS A 24 2.85 6.83 -8.11
CA LYS A 24 3.67 6.11 -7.14
C LYS A 24 2.80 5.39 -6.14
N VAL A 25 3.25 4.22 -5.70
CA VAL A 25 2.57 3.38 -4.72
C VAL A 25 3.55 2.77 -3.73
N CYS A 26 3.04 2.39 -2.56
CA CYS A 26 3.71 1.47 -1.67
C CYS A 26 2.70 0.63 -0.89
N THR A 27 3.12 -0.57 -0.51
CA THR A 27 2.38 -1.41 0.43
C THR A 27 3.25 -1.82 1.60
N THR A 28 2.66 -1.96 2.78
CA THR A 28 3.36 -2.42 3.99
C THR A 28 2.42 -3.26 4.84
N ILE A 29 2.97 -4.25 5.53
CA ILE A 29 2.26 -5.06 6.51
C ILE A 29 2.92 -4.83 7.86
N LYS A 30 2.11 -4.54 8.88
CA LYS A 30 2.55 -4.32 10.26
C LYS A 30 1.75 -5.18 11.22
N LYS A 31 2.25 -5.40 12.43
CA LYS A 31 1.42 -5.94 13.50
C LYS A 31 0.27 -4.99 13.82
N CYS A 32 -0.85 -5.54 14.30
CA CYS A 32 -2.06 -4.75 14.55
C CYS A 32 -1.90 -3.74 15.71
N ASP A 33 -0.99 -3.96 16.65
CA ASP A 33 -0.66 -3.05 17.75
C ASP A 33 0.32 -1.93 17.35
N GLU A 34 1.01 -2.06 16.21
CA GLU A 34 1.92 -1.02 15.74
C GLU A 34 1.17 0.22 15.23
N SER A 35 1.67 1.40 15.61
CA SER A 35 1.23 2.69 15.09
C SER A 35 1.61 2.87 13.62
N VAL A 36 0.72 3.50 12.85
CA VAL A 36 1.00 3.89 11.46
C VAL A 36 1.65 5.27 11.45
N THR A 37 2.92 5.33 11.10
CA THR A 37 3.65 6.60 10.92
C THR A 37 3.71 6.94 9.44
N TRP A 38 2.76 7.76 8.96
CA TRP A 38 2.63 8.09 7.54
C TRP A 38 3.90 8.67 6.91
N SER A 39 4.66 9.48 7.64
CA SER A 39 5.93 10.03 7.16
C SER A 39 6.97 8.94 6.82
N LYS A 40 6.91 7.76 7.45
CA LYS A 40 7.75 6.59 7.10
C LYS A 40 7.15 5.71 6.00
N ILE A 41 5.83 5.76 5.80
CA ILE A 41 5.17 5.03 4.72
C ILE A 41 5.46 5.73 3.40
N ILE A 42 5.30 7.05 3.34
CA ILE A 42 5.51 7.80 2.09
C ILE A 42 6.94 7.75 1.55
N THR A 43 7.94 7.51 2.41
CA THR A 43 9.35 7.35 1.97
C THR A 43 9.58 6.04 1.20
N GLN A 44 8.62 5.11 1.21
CA GLN A 44 8.67 3.83 0.50
C GLN A 44 7.93 3.88 -0.86
N LEU A 45 7.32 5.02 -1.20
CA LEU A 45 6.63 5.19 -2.48
C LEU A 45 7.61 4.98 -3.64
N GLN A 46 7.23 4.12 -4.57
CA GLN A 46 7.97 3.86 -5.79
C GLN A 46 7.03 3.85 -7.01
N PRO A 47 7.54 4.06 -8.23
CA PRO A 47 6.70 4.09 -9.42
C PRO A 47 6.02 2.74 -9.69
N HIS A 48 4.77 2.79 -10.15
CA HIS A 48 4.00 1.68 -10.75
C HIS A 48 3.60 0.52 -9.84
N ASP A 49 4.49 -0.04 -9.05
CA ASP A 49 4.14 -1.18 -8.19
C ASP A 49 4.92 -1.21 -6.88
N SER A 50 4.47 -2.03 -5.94
CA SER A 50 5.19 -2.30 -4.71
C SER A 50 4.78 -3.66 -4.14
N THR A 51 5.77 -4.37 -3.60
CA THR A 51 5.56 -5.65 -2.91
C THR A 51 6.15 -5.58 -1.51
N HIS A 52 5.45 -6.16 -0.53
CA HIS A 52 5.95 -6.31 0.83
C HIS A 52 5.54 -7.65 1.42
N THR A 53 6.49 -8.34 2.04
CA THR A 53 6.27 -9.66 2.67
C THR A 53 6.53 -9.57 4.16
N TYR A 54 5.61 -10.12 4.95
CA TYR A 54 5.71 -10.16 6.41
C TYR A 54 5.01 -11.40 6.97
N GLN A 55 5.73 -12.23 7.72
CA GLN A 55 5.18 -13.39 8.45
C GLN A 55 4.20 -14.26 7.62
N GLY A 56 4.60 -14.66 6.41
CA GLY A 56 3.78 -15.49 5.52
C GLY A 56 2.81 -14.72 4.63
N TYR A 57 2.48 -13.48 4.98
CA TYR A 57 1.66 -12.61 4.13
C TYR A 57 2.50 -11.94 3.06
N THR A 58 1.96 -11.84 1.85
CA THR A 58 2.54 -11.04 0.76
C THR A 58 1.51 -10.05 0.27
N SER A 59 1.82 -8.76 0.38
CA SER A 59 1.04 -7.72 -0.26
C SER A 59 1.69 -7.27 -1.56
N LYS A 60 0.86 -7.06 -2.58
CA LYS A 60 1.22 -6.45 -3.85
C LYS A 60 0.27 -5.30 -4.15
N VAL A 61 0.80 -4.19 -4.63
CA VAL A 61 0.01 -3.08 -5.16
C VAL A 61 0.57 -2.66 -6.51
N ASN A 62 -0.30 -2.33 -7.46
CA ASN A 62 0.03 -1.74 -8.74
C ASN A 62 -0.85 -0.51 -8.98
N VAL A 63 -0.30 0.52 -9.63
CA VAL A 63 -1.03 1.68 -10.14
C VAL A 63 -0.80 1.85 -11.63
N GLU A 64 -1.91 2.10 -12.33
CA GLU A 64 -1.93 2.45 -13.75
C GLU A 64 -2.54 3.83 -13.94
N MET A 65 -1.88 4.65 -14.78
CA MET A 65 -2.42 5.95 -15.19
C MET A 65 -3.30 5.76 -16.43
N ASN A 66 -4.56 6.16 -16.32
CA ASN A 66 -5.53 6.08 -17.40
C ASN A 66 -5.40 7.31 -18.32
N THR A 67 -5.79 7.15 -19.59
CA THR A 67 -5.72 8.21 -20.61
C THR A 67 -6.60 9.43 -20.30
N ASN A 68 -7.62 9.27 -19.45
CA ASN A 68 -8.52 10.34 -19.01
C ASN A 68 -8.01 11.11 -17.77
N GLY A 69 -6.76 10.87 -17.33
CA GLY A 69 -6.17 11.52 -16.16
C GLY A 69 -6.61 10.93 -14.81
N SER A 70 -7.39 9.85 -14.81
CA SER A 70 -7.64 9.06 -13.60
C SER A 70 -6.54 8.01 -13.39
N LEU A 71 -6.56 7.37 -12.21
CA LEU A 71 -5.66 6.29 -11.87
C LEU A 71 -6.44 5.06 -11.39
N THR A 72 -6.01 3.89 -11.83
CA THR A 72 -6.51 2.59 -11.37
C THR A 72 -5.50 2.03 -10.39
N LEU A 73 -5.95 1.59 -9.22
CA LEU A 73 -5.09 0.98 -8.22
C LEU A 73 -5.58 -0.43 -7.92
N GLU A 74 -4.72 -1.41 -8.14
CA GLU A 74 -4.97 -2.80 -7.82
C GLU A 74 -4.11 -3.20 -6.61
N ALA A 75 -4.74 -3.62 -5.52
CA ALA A 75 -4.05 -4.06 -4.32
C ALA A 75 -4.54 -5.45 -3.91
N LYS A 76 -3.59 -6.36 -3.65
CA LYS A 76 -3.85 -7.75 -3.26
C LYS A 76 -3.06 -8.10 -2.01
N LEU A 77 -3.69 -8.86 -1.13
CA LEU A 77 -3.05 -9.50 0.02
C LEU A 77 -3.18 -11.01 -0.16
N LEU A 78 -2.04 -11.69 -0.21
CA LEU A 78 -1.94 -13.15 -0.31
C LEU A 78 -1.55 -13.71 1.06
N VAL A 79 -2.16 -14.83 1.43
CA VAL A 79 -2.06 -15.48 2.74
C VAL A 79 -1.47 -16.88 2.59
#